data_AF-A0A060CHQ1-F1
#
_entry.id   AF-A0A060CHQ1-F1
#
_cell.length_a   1.000
_cell.length_b   1.000
_cell.length_c   1.000
_cell.angle_alpha   90.00
_cell.angle_beta   90.00
_cell.angle_gamma   90.00
#
_symmetry.space_group_name_H-M   'P 1'
#
loop_
_entity.id
_entity.type
_entity.pdbx_description
1 polymer ?
#
loop_
_entity_poly.entity_id
_entity_poly.type
_entity_poly.pdbx_seq_one_letter_code
_entity_poly.pdbx_strand_id
1 'polypeptide(L)'
;MSCSTDEYFYGGGSQNGRFSHKGQSINIVNENDWLDGGVASPNPFFWSTNGYGILRNTFNKGYYDFGKKEGNAITLRHDGDVFDAYYMIDDTPEKI
;
A
#
# COMPACT_ATOMS: atom_id res chain seq x y z
N MET A 1 -7.78 -7.87 -4.77
CA MET A 1 -8.28 -8.52 -3.53
C MET A 1 -9.53 -7.76 -3.09
N SER A 2 -10.55 -8.41 -2.53
CA SER A 2 -11.74 -7.69 -2.06
C SER A 2 -11.42 -6.86 -0.81
N CYS A 3 -12.01 -5.68 -0.66
CA CYS A 3 -11.96 -4.90 0.59
C CYS A 3 -13.34 -4.68 1.19
N SER A 4 -13.42 -4.68 2.52
CA SER A 4 -14.68 -4.42 3.24
C SER A 4 -14.93 -2.92 3.44
N THR A 5 -16.20 -2.56 3.66
CA THR A 5 -16.63 -1.16 3.82
C THR A 5 -15.97 -0.49 5.03
N ASP A 6 -15.54 -1.23 6.05
CA ASP A 6 -14.92 -0.72 7.27
C ASP A 6 -13.39 -0.95 7.31
N GLU A 7 -12.81 -1.40 6.20
CA GLU A 7 -11.37 -1.62 6.07
C GLU A 7 -10.63 -0.32 5.78
N TYR A 8 -9.52 -0.10 6.47
CA TYR A 8 -8.58 1.00 6.24
C TYR A 8 -7.18 0.46 5.98
N PHE A 9 -6.39 1.24 5.23
CA PHE A 9 -5.08 0.83 4.73
C PHE A 9 -4.03 1.88 5.08
N TYR A 10 -2.85 1.42 5.53
CA TYR A 10 -1.76 2.26 6.01
C TYR A 10 -0.41 1.74 5.51
N GLY A 11 0.63 2.57 5.54
CA GLY A 11 1.97 2.23 5.07
C GLY A 11 2.30 2.90 3.73
N GLY A 12 3.08 2.21 2.89
CA GLY A 12 3.59 2.74 1.63
C GLY A 12 4.85 3.61 1.76
N GLY A 13 5.40 3.71 2.97
CA GLY A 13 6.50 4.60 3.31
C GLY A 13 6.03 6.03 3.61
N SER A 14 6.90 7.01 3.36
CA SER A 14 6.59 8.44 3.52
C SER A 14 5.79 8.94 2.31
N GLN A 15 4.47 8.78 2.38
CA GLN A 15 3.49 9.35 1.44
C GLN A 15 3.13 10.76 1.92
N ASN A 16 3.75 11.78 1.33
CA ASN A 16 3.69 13.14 1.88
C ASN A 16 2.23 13.63 1.98
N GLY A 17 1.85 14.14 3.16
CA GLY A 17 0.51 14.64 3.49
C GLY A 17 -0.57 13.57 3.69
N ARG A 18 -0.25 12.28 3.61
CA ARG A 18 -1.22 11.18 3.59
C ARG A 18 -0.83 10.06 4.56
N PHE A 19 -1.82 9.44 5.21
CA PHE A 19 -1.56 8.32 6.13
C PHE A 19 -2.59 7.19 6.00
N SER A 20 -3.88 7.53 5.82
CA SER A 20 -4.94 6.56 5.53
C SER A 20 -5.25 6.58 4.04
N HIS A 21 -5.21 5.40 3.41
CA HIS A 21 -5.25 5.30 1.95
C HIS A 21 -6.56 4.76 1.39
N LYS A 22 -7.58 4.53 2.22
CA LYS A 22 -8.89 4.02 1.77
C LYS A 22 -9.51 4.91 0.69
N GLY A 23 -9.90 4.31 -0.44
CA GLY A 23 -10.44 5.03 -1.60
C GLY A 23 -9.40 5.89 -2.32
N GLN A 24 -8.12 5.75 -1.99
CA GLN A 24 -6.99 6.46 -2.60
C GLN A 24 -6.05 5.48 -3.29
N SER A 25 -5.09 6.05 -4.01
CA SER A 25 -4.00 5.31 -4.63
C SER A 25 -2.67 5.95 -4.29
N ILE A 26 -1.63 5.14 -4.16
CA ILE A 26 -0.27 5.60 -3.86
C ILE A 26 0.74 5.01 -4.83
N ASN A 27 1.80 5.78 -5.07
CA ASN A 27 2.97 5.31 -5.79
C ASN A 27 3.97 4.70 -4.80
N ILE A 28 4.51 3.54 -5.15
CA ILE A 28 5.64 2.93 -4.46
C ILE A 28 6.87 3.19 -5.33
N VAL A 29 7.24 4.46 -5.37
CA VAL A 29 8.29 5.02 -6.23
C VAL A 29 9.01 6.11 -5.47
N ASN A 30 10.33 6.20 -5.62
CA ASN A 30 11.06 7.37 -5.15
C ASN A 30 10.89 8.47 -6.20
N GLU A 31 10.05 9.46 -5.89
CA GLU A 31 9.71 10.57 -6.78
C GLU A 31 10.70 11.73 -6.67
N ASN A 32 11.58 11.72 -5.66
CA ASN A 32 12.41 12.86 -5.25
C ASN A 32 11.58 14.13 -5.01
N ASP A 33 10.33 13.96 -4.56
CA ASP A 33 9.40 15.04 -4.24
C ASP A 33 9.12 15.09 -2.74
N TRP A 34 9.31 16.27 -2.17
CA TRP A 34 9.20 16.55 -0.73
C TRP A 34 7.95 17.37 -0.39
N LEU A 35 7.16 17.75 -1.41
CA LEU A 35 5.94 18.52 -1.25
C LEU A 35 4.75 17.59 -1.00
N ASP A 36 3.63 18.19 -0.64
CA ASP A 36 2.36 17.50 -0.47
C ASP A 36 1.95 16.75 -1.76
N GLY A 37 1.46 15.52 -1.61
CA GLY A 37 1.11 14.64 -2.71
C GLY A 37 2.27 13.82 -3.31
N GLY A 38 3.53 14.19 -3.04
CA GLY A 38 4.71 13.44 -3.46
C GLY A 38 5.05 12.23 -2.59
N VAL A 39 6.07 11.46 -3.01
CA VAL A 39 6.62 10.32 -2.26
C VAL A 39 8.12 10.52 -2.00
N ALA A 40 8.43 10.92 -0.76
CA ALA A 40 9.79 11.18 -0.30
C ALA A 40 10.61 9.90 -0.05
N SER A 41 9.96 8.85 0.45
CA SER A 41 10.62 7.59 0.80
C SER A 41 9.63 6.43 0.66
N PRO A 42 9.61 5.71 -0.48
CA PRO A 42 8.67 4.63 -0.71
C PRO A 42 9.01 3.39 0.12
N ASN A 43 7.99 2.62 0.51
CA ASN A 43 8.17 1.29 1.07
C ASN A 43 7.14 0.33 0.45
N PRO A 44 7.53 -0.80 -0.16
CA PRO A 44 6.62 -1.78 -0.76
C PRO A 44 5.83 -2.61 0.26
N PHE A 45 5.49 -2.02 1.41
CA PHE A 45 4.71 -2.61 2.49
C PHE A 45 3.48 -1.75 2.80
N PHE A 46 2.34 -2.40 3.00
CA PHE A 46 1.16 -1.80 3.62
C PHE A 46 0.49 -2.80 4.55
N TRP A 47 -0.38 -2.32 5.43
CA TRP A 47 -1.23 -3.15 6.27
C TRP A 47 -2.66 -2.64 6.31
N SER A 48 -3.56 -3.56 6.68
CA SER A 48 -5.00 -3.39 6.74
C SER A 48 -5.51 -3.54 8.16
N THR A 49 -6.54 -2.76 8.52
CA THR A 49 -7.27 -2.94 9.79
C THR A 49 -7.99 -4.27 9.92
N ASN A 50 -8.09 -5.05 8.84
CA ASN A 50 -8.62 -6.42 8.88
C ASN A 50 -7.57 -7.46 9.32
N GLY A 51 -6.42 -7.04 9.84
CA GLY A 51 -5.46 -7.94 10.48
C GLY A 51 -4.47 -8.59 9.53
N TYR A 52 -4.09 -7.90 8.45
CA TYR A 52 -3.04 -8.38 7.55
C TYR A 52 -2.13 -7.27 7.03
N GLY A 53 -0.88 -7.62 6.79
CA GLY A 53 0.13 -6.84 6.10
C GLY A 53 0.65 -7.57 4.87
N ILE A 54 1.02 -6.82 3.84
CA ILE A 54 1.64 -7.37 2.64
C ILE A 54 2.91 -6.60 2.33
N LEU A 55 4.02 -7.33 2.27
CA LEU A 55 5.29 -6.85 1.75
C LEU A 55 5.49 -7.43 0.35
N ARG A 56 5.59 -6.57 -0.67
CA ARG A 56 6.02 -6.96 -2.01
C ARG A 56 7.54 -7.08 -2.03
N ASN A 57 8.05 -8.28 -2.21
CA ASN A 57 9.48 -8.56 -2.17
C ASN A 57 10.15 -8.23 -3.52
N THR A 58 10.21 -6.95 -3.84
CA THR A 58 10.77 -6.44 -5.09
C THR A 58 11.32 -5.04 -4.92
N PHE A 59 12.30 -4.69 -5.77
CA PHE A 59 12.83 -3.33 -5.89
C PHE A 59 12.19 -2.54 -7.04
N ASN A 60 11.31 -3.16 -7.81
CA ASN A 60 10.66 -2.51 -8.93
C ASN A 60 9.67 -1.44 -8.45
N LYS A 61 9.41 -0.45 -9.30
CA LYS A 61 8.40 0.58 -9.05
C LYS A 61 7.02 -0.07 -8.89
N GLY A 62 6.22 0.46 -7.98
CA GLY A 62 4.88 -0.06 -7.70
C GLY A 62 3.80 1.00 -7.66
N TYR A 63 2.56 0.52 -7.69
CA TYR A 63 1.35 1.30 -7.59
C TYR A 63 0.29 0.49 -6.85
N TYR A 64 -0.24 1.06 -5.77
CA TYR A 64 -1.29 0.45 -4.96
C TYR A 64 -2.56 1.29 -5.04
N ASP A 65 -3.67 0.67 -5.41
CA ASP A 65 -5.01 1.26 -5.42
C ASP A 65 -5.84 0.58 -4.33
N PHE A 66 -6.32 1.37 -3.36
CA PHE A 66 -7.09 0.90 -2.20
C PHE A 66 -8.58 1.17 -2.36
N GLY A 67 -9.12 0.84 -3.53
CA GLY A 67 -10.53 1.02 -3.85
C GLY A 67 -10.88 2.39 -4.42
N LYS A 68 -9.90 3.10 -4.99
CA LYS A 68 -10.14 4.35 -5.72
C LYS A 68 -10.83 4.07 -7.05
N LYS A 69 -10.39 3.03 -7.77
CA LYS A 69 -10.97 2.63 -9.05
C LYS A 69 -12.18 1.72 -8.88
N GLU A 70 -12.08 0.73 -8.00
CA GLU A 70 -13.11 -0.27 -7.74
C GLU A 70 -13.37 -0.27 -6.23
N GLY A 71 -14.43 0.40 -5.76
CA GLY A 71 -14.66 0.67 -4.32
C GLY A 71 -14.72 -0.53 -3.38
N ASN A 72 -14.77 -1.75 -3.92
CA ASN A 72 -14.78 -3.02 -3.19
C ASN A 72 -13.55 -3.90 -3.47
N ALA A 73 -12.52 -3.39 -4.16
CA ALA A 73 -11.32 -4.13 -4.48
C ALA A 73 -10.05 -3.28 -4.37
N ILE A 74 -8.99 -3.90 -3.86
CA ILE A 74 -7.63 -3.36 -3.87
C ILE A 74 -6.79 -4.02 -4.96
N THR A 75 -5.94 -3.23 -5.59
CA THR A 75 -5.00 -3.66 -6.63
C THR A 75 -3.58 -3.28 -6.21
N LEU A 76 -2.69 -4.25 -6.20
CA LEU A 76 -1.27 -4.04 -5.97
C LEU A 76 -0.51 -4.45 -7.23
N ARG A 77 0.28 -3.53 -7.78
CA ARG A 77 1.09 -3.81 -8.96
C ARG A 77 2.51 -3.32 -8.74
N HIS A 78 3.45 -4.10 -9.25
CA HIS A 78 4.82 -3.64 -9.50
C HIS A 78 5.16 -3.92 -10.96
N ASP A 79 6.12 -3.17 -11.48
CA ASP A 79 6.69 -3.43 -12.80
C ASP A 79 7.44 -4.78 -12.82
N GLY A 80 7.52 -5.38 -14.01
CA GLY A 80 8.15 -6.69 -14.23
C GLY A 80 7.16 -7.87 -14.14
N ASP A 81 7.73 -9.07 -14.34
CA ASP A 81 6.94 -10.29 -14.56
C ASP A 81 6.96 -11.26 -13.37
N VAL A 82 7.62 -10.86 -12.27
CA VAL A 82 7.76 -11.68 -11.06
C VAL A 82 6.80 -11.23 -9.99
N PHE A 83 6.06 -12.19 -9.43
CA PHE A 83 5.22 -11.97 -8.25
C PHE A 83 5.83 -12.69 -7.04
N ASP A 84 6.37 -11.90 -6.11
CA ASP A 84 6.85 -12.38 -4.80
C ASP A 84 6.31 -11.48 -3.69
N ALA A 85 5.73 -12.07 -2.65
CA ALA A 85 5.06 -11.37 -1.57
C ALA A 85 5.04 -12.17 -0.26
N TYR A 86 5.25 -11.46 0.84
CA TYR A 86 5.01 -11.96 2.19
C TYR A 86 3.68 -11.44 2.70
N TYR A 87 2.89 -12.33 3.29
CA TYR A 87 1.63 -12.02 3.95
C TYR A 87 1.83 -12.22 5.45
N MET A 88 1.64 -11.16 6.22
CA MET A 88 1.75 -11.14 7.68
C MET A 88 0.32 -11.04 8.22
N ILE A 89 -0.10 -11.95 9.09
CA ILE A 89 -1.48 -12.01 9.62
C ILE A 89 -1.41 -11.92 11.13
N ASP A 90 -2.05 -10.91 11.71
CA ASP A 90 -2.14 -10.73 13.16
C ASP A 90 -3.34 -9.84 13.52
N ASP A 91 -3.80 -9.93 14.77
CA ASP A 91 -4.95 -9.19 15.28
C ASP A 91 -4.63 -7.72 15.59
N THR A 92 -3.34 -7.39 15.79
CA THR A 92 -2.91 -6.04 16.20
C THR A 92 -1.87 -5.46 15.25
N PRO A 93 -1.96 -4.16 14.86
CA PRO A 93 -1.02 -3.55 13.92
C PRO A 93 0.45 -3.64 14.34
N GLU A 94 0.75 -3.64 15.64
CA GLU A 94 2.12 -3.71 16.17
C GLU A 94 2.82 -5.05 15.90
N LYS A 95 2.04 -6.10 15.60
CA LYS A 95 2.53 -7.45 15.32
C LYS A 95 2.49 -7.80 13.83
N ILE A 96 1.87 -6.96 13.02
CA ILE A 96 1.93 -7.02 11.55
C ILE A 96 3.25 -6.41 11.09
#